data_AF-A0A1Y5JYN0-F1
#
_entry.id   AF-A0A1Y5JYN0-F1
#
_cell.length_a   1.000
_cell.length_b   1.000
_cell.length_c   1.000
_cell.angle_alpha   90.00
_cell.angle_beta   90.00
_cell.angle_gamma   90.00
#
_symmetry.space_group_name_H-M   'P 1'
#
loop_
_entity.id
_entity.type
_entity.pdbx_description
1 polymer ?
#
loop_
_entity_poly.entity_id
_entity_poly.type
_entity_poly.pdbx_seq_one_letter_code
_entity_poly.pdbx_strand_id
1 'polypeptide(L)' 'MSLMSDGIWSITVHGNWRITFEFIDGSTYILNYEDYH' A
#
# COMPACT_ATOMS: atom_id res chain seq x y z
N MET A 1 4.34 5.34 -7.67
CA MET A 1 4.46 5.49 -6.21
C MET A 1 4.11 6.92 -5.88
N SER A 2 3.05 7.15 -5.11
CA SER A 2 2.61 8.48 -4.69
C SER A 2 2.63 8.55 -3.18
N LEU A 3 3.20 9.62 -2.62
CA LEU A 3 3.15 9.90 -1.18
C LEU A 3 1.71 10.29 -0.82
N MET A 4 1.12 9.61 0.15
CA MET A 4 -0.24 9.93 0.64
C MET A 4 -0.22 10.54 2.05
N SER A 5 0.82 10.27 2.85
CA SER A 5 1.17 10.84 4.17
C SER A 5 2.59 10.36 4.52
N ASP A 6 3.33 10.99 5.46
CA ASP A 6 4.68 10.55 5.85
C ASP A 6 4.69 9.05 6.22
N GLY A 7 5.40 8.23 5.44
CA GLY A 7 5.57 6.78 5.65
C GLY A 7 4.59 5.85 4.93
N ILE A 8 3.49 6.37 4.36
CA ILE A 8 2.48 5.56 3.67
C ILE A 8 2.70 5.56 2.15
N TRP A 9 2.73 4.35 1.58
CA TRP A 9 2.97 4.11 0.16
C TRP A 9 1.81 3.37 -0.49
N SER A 10 1.61 3.64 -1.78
CA SER A 10 0.62 2.93 -2.60
C SER A 10 1.22 2.49 -3.93
N ILE A 11 0.95 1.23 -4.29
CA ILE A 11 1.30 0.61 -5.58
C ILE A 11 0.03 0.16 -6.30
N THR A 12 0.00 0.33 -7.62
CA THR A 12 -1.08 -0.17 -8.48
C THR A 12 -0.66 -1.51 -9.07
N VAL A 13 -1.49 -2.53 -8.88
CA VAL A 13 -1.20 -3.89 -9.35
C VAL A 13 -1.85 -4.15 -10.71
N HIS A 14 -3.15 -3.83 -10.85
CA HIS A 14 -3.88 -3.94 -12.12
C HIS A 14 -5.19 -3.13 -12.11
N GLY A 15 -5.50 -2.40 -13.18
CA GLY A 15 -6.72 -1.58 -13.24
C GLY A 15 -6.84 -0.63 -12.03
N ASN A 16 -7.95 -0.71 -11.30
CA ASN A 16 -8.21 0.07 -10.09
C ASN A 16 -7.64 -0.57 -8.79
N TRP A 17 -7.02 -1.74 -8.88
CA TRP A 17 -6.47 -2.44 -7.72
C TRP A 17 -5.22 -1.74 -7.18
N ARG A 18 -5.29 -1.31 -5.92
CA ARG A 18 -4.20 -0.64 -5.21
C ARG A 18 -3.91 -1.35 -3.89
N ILE A 19 -2.63 -1.58 -3.64
CA ILE A 19 -2.15 -1.99 -2.32
C ILE A 19 -1.60 -0.75 -1.64
N THR A 20 -2.01 -0.54 -0.39
CA THR A 20 -1.48 0.53 0.47
C THR A 20 -0.76 -0.11 1.65
N PHE A 21 0.47 0.31 1.90
CA PHE A 21 1.31 -0.23 2.95
C PHE A 21 2.12 0.86 3.62
N GLU A 22 2.56 0.57 4.84
CA GLU A 22 3.47 1.40 5.60
C GLU A 22 4.81 0.67 5.73
N PHE A 23 5.90 1.43 5.70
CA PHE A 23 7.24 0.91 5.96
C PHE A 23 7.79 1.53 7.24
N ILE A 24 7.94 0.71 8.27
CA ILE A 24 8.38 1.13 9.61
C ILE A 24 9.55 0.25 10.00
N ASP A 25 10.71 0.85 10.28
CA ASP A 25 11.90 0.18 10.82
C ASP A 25 12.32 -1.10 10.08
N GLY A 26 12.27 -1.07 8.73
CA GLY A 26 12.65 -2.22 7.91
C GLY A 26 11.54 -3.26 7.70
N SER A 27 10.40 -3.08 8.37
CA SER A 27 9.23 -3.98 8.30
C SER A 27 8.12 -3.35 7.47
N THR A 28 7.34 -4.20 6.80
CA THR A 28 6.25 -3.76 5.92
C THR A 28 4.91 -4.19 6.50
N TYR A 29 3.99 -3.24 6.63
CA TYR A 29 2.64 -3.48 7.17
C TYR A 29 1.61 -3.15 6.10
N ILE A 30 0.77 -4.12 5.74
CA ILE A 30 -0.30 -3.90 4.77
C ILE A 30 -1.47 -3.21 5.49
N LEU A 31 -1.77 -2.00 5.07
CA LEU A 31 -2.85 -1.19 5.65
C LEU A 31 -4.20 -1.49 4.99
N ASN A 32 -4.18 -1.83 3.70
CA ASN A 32 -5.37 -2.29 2.99
C ASN A 32 -5.00 -3.38 1.99
N TYR A 33 -5.63 -4.53 2.15
CA TYR A 33 -5.63 -5.63 1.19
C TYR A 33 -7.09 -5.86 0.83
N GLU A 34 -7.54 -5.24 -0.26
CA GLU A 34 -8.82 -5.64 -0.82
C GLU A 34 -8.58 -7.04 -1.41
N ASP A 35 -9.19 -8.04 -0.80
CA ASP A 35 -9.28 -9.38 -1.36
C ASP A 35 -10.61 -9.41 -2.11
N TYR A 36 -10.61 -9.15 -3.41
CA TYR A 36 -11.71 -9.70 -4.21
C TYR A 36 -11.44 -11.18 -4.37
N HIS A 37 -12.43 -11.97 -3.97
CA HIS A 37 -12.50 -13.38 -4.28
C HIS A 37 -12.47 -13.61 -5.80
#